data_AF-A0AB73I5R0-F1
#
_entry.id   AF-A0AB73I5R0-F1
#
_cell.length_a   1.000
_cell.length_b   1.000
_cell.length_c   1.000
_cell.angle_alpha   90.00
_cell.angle_beta   90.00
_cell.angle_gamma   90.00
#
_symmetry.space_group_name_H-M   'P 1'
#
loop_
_entity.id
_entity.type
_entity.pdbx_description
1 polymer ?
#
loop_
_entity_poly.entity_id
_entity_poly.type
_entity_poly.pdbx_seq_one_letter_code
_entity_poly.pdbx_strand_id
1 'polypeptide(L)'
;MATKQPAASAALRATFRLFANGERVIAQNPDGKLIDVGAMETKGDRYTVRLDVDPLDLQPSHSVDAALRAVSSQLNFDYLDGLFTSEGPVEFHGDLFALPHVEWQLDEPLPRELTDGRPPHIF
;
A
#
# COMPACT_ATOMS: atom_id res chain seq x y z
N MET A 1 -27.43 -13.07 -29.81
CA MET A 1 -27.86 -12.40 -28.55
C MET A 1 -27.78 -13.44 -27.44
N ALA A 2 -26.66 -13.48 -26.72
CA ALA A 2 -26.50 -14.29 -25.51
C ALA A 2 -25.69 -13.44 -24.51
N THR A 3 -26.40 -12.87 -23.55
CA THR A 3 -25.84 -12.17 -22.39
C THR A 3 -25.19 -13.19 -21.45
N LYS A 4 -23.88 -13.11 -21.25
CA LYS A 4 -23.19 -13.82 -20.17
C LYS A 4 -22.06 -12.93 -19.65
N GLN A 5 -22.43 -12.10 -18.69
CA GLN A 5 -21.65 -11.63 -17.53
C GLN A 5 -20.13 -11.59 -17.75
N PRO A 6 -19.45 -10.42 -17.69
CA PRO A 6 -18.01 -10.43 -17.53
C PRO A 6 -17.75 -11.21 -16.25
N ALA A 7 -17.10 -12.37 -16.37
CA ALA A 7 -16.66 -13.14 -15.23
C ALA A 7 -15.95 -12.13 -14.35
N ALA A 8 -16.53 -11.91 -13.16
CA ALA A 8 -16.00 -10.98 -12.20
C ALA A 8 -14.53 -11.37 -12.03
N SER A 9 -13.65 -10.56 -12.60
CA SER A 9 -12.27 -10.44 -12.17
C SER A 9 -12.40 -10.11 -10.69
N ALA A 10 -12.47 -11.14 -9.85
CA ALA A 10 -12.39 -10.99 -8.42
C ALA A 10 -10.94 -10.60 -8.16
N ALA A 11 -10.62 -9.34 -8.46
CA ALA A 11 -9.39 -8.72 -8.02
C ALA A 11 -9.36 -8.96 -6.51
N LEU A 12 -8.39 -9.76 -6.07
CA LEU A 12 -8.16 -9.96 -4.65
C LEU A 12 -7.78 -8.58 -4.13
N ARG A 13 -8.69 -7.94 -3.39
CA ARG A 13 -8.44 -6.61 -2.84
C ARG A 13 -7.76 -6.77 -1.51
N ALA A 14 -6.47 -6.43 -1.47
CA ALA A 14 -5.71 -6.40 -0.24
C ALA A 14 -5.93 -5.04 0.44
N THR A 15 -6.31 -5.07 1.71
CA THR A 15 -6.50 -3.85 2.51
C THR A 15 -5.19 -3.54 3.22
N PHE A 16 -4.61 -2.39 2.90
CA PHE A 16 -3.40 -1.88 3.52
C PHE A 16 -3.71 -0.67 4.38
N ARG A 17 -2.87 -0.44 5.38
CA ARG A 17 -2.96 0.73 6.24
C ARG A 17 -1.61 1.42 6.36
N LEU A 18 -1.61 2.75 6.40
CA LEU A 18 -0.43 3.55 6.72
C LEU A 18 -0.71 4.32 7.98
N PHE A 19 0.29 4.33 8.84
CA PHE A 19 0.29 5.02 10.11
C PHE A 19 1.42 6.04 10.11
N ALA A 20 1.11 7.26 10.51
CA ALA A 20 2.13 8.26 10.81
C ALA A 20 2.54 8.17 12.28
N ASN A 21 3.72 7.65 12.54
CA ASN A 21 4.31 7.59 13.88
C ASN A 21 5.29 8.76 14.07
N GLY A 22 4.76 9.98 14.16
CA GLY A 22 5.56 11.20 14.27
C GLY A 22 6.40 11.45 13.01
N GLU A 23 7.68 11.12 13.06
CA GLU A 23 8.64 11.29 11.95
C GLU A 23 8.81 10.03 11.09
N ARG A 24 8.12 8.93 11.43
CA ARG A 24 8.18 7.65 10.68
C ARG A 24 6.82 7.30 10.09
N VAL A 25 6.85 6.60 8.96
CA VAL A 25 5.65 6.09 8.29
C VAL A 25 5.71 4.57 8.31
N ILE A 26 4.71 3.97 8.94
CA ILE A 26 4.60 2.53 9.11
C ILE A 26 3.47 2.04 8.21
N ALA A 27 3.72 1.00 7.41
CA ALA A 27 2.68 0.31 6.64
C ALA A 27 2.29 -1.01 7.32
N GLN A 28 1.01 -1.33 7.26
CA GLN A 28 0.45 -2.61 7.68
C GLN A 28 -0.15 -3.35 6.50
N ASN A 29 0.24 -4.61 6.32
CA ASN A 29 -0.37 -5.51 5.34
C ASN A 29 -1.69 -6.12 5.90
N PRO A 30 -2.50 -6.79 5.07
CA PRO A 30 -3.72 -7.44 5.54
C PRO A 30 -3.48 -8.61 6.52
N ASP A 31 -2.27 -9.18 6.55
CA ASP A 31 -1.85 -10.20 7.52
C ASP A 31 -1.58 -9.60 8.92
N GLY A 32 -1.54 -8.27 9.03
CA GLY A 32 -1.25 -7.54 10.26
C GLY A 32 0.24 -7.26 10.48
N LYS A 33 1.12 -7.68 9.57
CA LYS A 33 2.55 -7.37 9.58
C LYS A 33 2.74 -5.87 9.39
N LEU A 34 3.56 -5.26 10.25
CA LEU A 34 3.95 -3.86 10.18
C LEU A 34 5.36 -3.75 9.65
N ILE A 35 5.63 -2.78 8.80
CA ILE A 35 6.97 -2.44 8.34
C ILE A 35 7.15 -0.93 8.34
N ASP A 36 8.37 -0.47 8.52
CA ASP A 36 8.70 0.92 8.23
C ASP A 36 8.87 1.08 6.73
N VAL A 37 8.15 2.04 6.13
CA VAL A 37 8.23 2.29 4.68
C VAL A 37 8.95 3.59 4.36
N GLY A 38 9.24 4.39 5.37
CA GLY A 38 9.85 5.70 5.20
C GLY A 38 9.67 6.64 6.36
N ALA A 39 9.99 7.90 6.10
CA ALA A 39 9.94 9.00 7.04
C ALA A 39 8.85 10.01 6.67
N MET A 40 8.30 10.67 7.69
CA MET A 40 7.43 11.81 7.53
C MET A 40 8.23 13.08 7.81
N GLU A 41 8.55 13.83 6.76
CA GLU A 41 9.18 15.14 6.88
C GLU A 41 8.12 16.19 7.21
N THR A 42 8.30 16.89 8.33
CA THR A 42 7.45 18.04 8.70
C THR A 42 8.27 19.32 8.56
N LYS A 43 7.86 20.21 7.65
CA LYS A 43 8.49 21.52 7.42
C LYS A 43 7.49 22.64 7.69
N GLY A 44 7.51 23.16 8.92
CA GLY A 44 6.54 24.17 9.37
C GLY A 44 5.14 23.56 9.46
N ASP A 45 4.19 24.13 8.73
CA ASP A 45 2.78 23.67 8.67
C ASP A 45 2.52 22.68 7.51
N ARG A 46 3.59 22.08 6.98
CA ARG A 46 3.54 21.21 5.80
C ARG A 46 4.16 19.84 6.11
N TYR A 47 3.47 18.80 5.67
CA TYR A 47 3.82 17.40 5.86
C TYR A 47 4.11 16.75 4.51
N THR A 48 5.26 16.10 4.39
CA THR A 48 5.68 15.36 3.21
C THR A 48 6.09 13.96 3.63
N VAL A 49 5.54 12.94 2.98
CA VAL A 49 5.99 11.56 3.17
C VAL A 49 7.15 11.28 2.22
N ARG A 50 8.20 10.66 2.74
CA ARG A 50 9.37 10.24 1.98
C ARG A 50 9.62 8.76 2.24
N LEU A 51 9.46 7.94 1.21
CA LEU A 51 9.75 6.51 1.31
C LEU A 51 11.25 6.27 1.29
N ASP A 52 11.70 5.19 1.95
CA ASP A 52 13.12 4.86 2.02
C ASP A 52 13.64 4.32 0.67
N VAL A 53 12.83 3.49 0.01
CA VAL A 53 13.21 2.78 -1.22
C VAL A 53 13.02 3.63 -2.48
N ASP A 54 11.93 4.39 -2.59
CA ASP A 54 11.68 5.24 -3.76
C ASP A 54 11.18 6.63 -3.35
N PRO A 55 11.95 7.70 -3.57
CA PRO A 55 11.52 9.04 -3.25
C PRO A 55 10.41 9.48 -4.22
N LEU A 56 9.16 9.34 -3.78
CA LEU A 56 8.03 9.91 -4.48
C LEU A 56 8.06 11.44 -4.37
N ASP A 57 7.95 12.13 -5.51
CA ASP A 57 7.81 13.58 -5.56
C ASP A 57 6.38 13.96 -5.16
N LEU A 58 6.10 13.88 -3.86
CA LEU A 58 4.81 14.24 -3.28
C LEU A 58 4.81 15.70 -2.88
N GLN A 59 3.76 16.41 -3.30
CA GLN A 59 3.58 17.78 -2.86
C GLN A 59 3.34 17.84 -1.35
N PRO A 60 3.98 18.80 -0.65
CA PRO A 60 3.78 18.98 0.77
C PRO A 60 2.31 19.29 1.06
N SER A 61 1.71 18.51 1.95
CA SER A 61 0.30 18.62 2.32
C SER A 61 0.14 19.42 3.61
N HIS A 62 -1.02 20.05 3.77
CA HIS A 62 -1.34 20.88 4.95
C HIS A 62 -1.75 20.04 6.18
N SER A 63 -1.78 18.71 6.06
CA SER A 63 -2.12 17.80 7.15
C SER A 63 -1.49 16.43 6.92
N VAL A 64 -1.21 15.73 8.02
CA VAL A 64 -0.68 14.37 8.02
C VAL A 64 -1.55 13.42 7.21
N ASP A 65 -2.87 13.45 7.42
CA ASP A 65 -3.82 12.58 6.71
C ASP A 65 -3.81 12.79 5.19
N ALA A 66 -3.70 14.06 4.77
CA ALA A 66 -3.59 14.42 3.35
C ALA A 66 -2.25 13.95 2.75
N ALA A 67 -1.15 14.06 3.50
CA ALA A 67 0.15 13.53 3.07
C ALA A 67 0.12 12.00 2.93
N LEU A 68 -0.49 11.31 3.90
CA LEU A 68 -0.69 9.86 3.89
C LEU A 68 -1.57 9.42 2.71
N ARG A 69 -2.65 10.15 2.42
CA ARG A 69 -3.50 9.89 1.24
C ARG A 69 -2.77 10.09 -0.08
N ALA A 70 -1.92 11.12 -0.16
CA ALA A 70 -1.14 11.40 -1.36
C ALA A 70 -0.15 10.27 -1.64
N VAL A 71 0.55 9.76 -0.61
CA VAL A 71 1.44 8.60 -0.77
C VAL A 71 0.66 7.31 -1.05
N SER A 72 -0.44 7.05 -0.35
CA SER A 72 -1.23 5.84 -0.54
C SER A 72 -1.79 5.71 -1.95
N SER A 73 -2.08 6.84 -2.61
CA SER A 73 -2.54 6.86 -4.00
C SER A 73 -1.44 6.55 -5.02
N GLN A 74 -0.17 6.65 -4.65
CA GLN A 74 0.99 6.36 -5.49
C GLN A 74 1.57 4.96 -5.21
N LEU A 75 1.29 4.40 -4.02
CA LEU A 75 1.70 3.06 -3.63
C LEU A 75 0.87 2.00 -4.34
N ASN A 76 1.55 0.95 -4.82
CA ASN A 76 0.95 -0.19 -5.49
C ASN A 76 1.22 -1.48 -4.69
N PHE A 77 0.44 -2.53 -4.98
CA PHE A 77 0.57 -3.81 -4.27
C PHE A 77 1.99 -4.37 -4.38
N ASP A 78 2.53 -4.44 -5.60
CA ASP A 78 3.88 -4.96 -5.89
C ASP A 78 4.98 -4.23 -5.11
N TYR A 79 4.85 -2.91 -4.97
CA TYR A 79 5.79 -2.10 -4.20
C TYR A 79 5.73 -2.42 -2.70
N LEU A 80 4.52 -2.50 -2.14
CA LEU A 80 4.34 -2.85 -0.73
C LEU A 80 4.79 -4.29 -0.47
N ASP A 81 4.42 -5.24 -1.31
CA ASP A 81 4.83 -6.64 -1.21
C ASP A 81 6.35 -6.81 -1.27
N GLY A 82 7.01 -6.08 -2.18
CA GLY A 82 8.46 -6.00 -2.27
C GLY A 82 9.08 -5.43 -0.99
N LEU A 83 8.49 -4.36 -0.42
CA LEU A 83 8.90 -3.82 0.87
C LEU A 83 8.66 -4.80 2.01
N PHE A 84 7.54 -5.50 2.07
CA PHE A 84 7.28 -6.52 3.10
C PHE A 84 8.24 -7.71 3.01
N THR A 85 8.80 -7.96 1.84
CA THR A 85 9.83 -8.99 1.61
C THR A 85 11.24 -8.49 1.96
N SER A 86 11.53 -7.21 1.71
CA SER A 86 12.85 -6.61 1.90
C SER A 86 13.05 -6.07 3.32
N GLU A 87 12.03 -5.42 3.86
CA GLU A 87 12.01 -4.82 5.19
C GLU A 87 11.61 -5.85 6.27
N GLY A 88 12.26 -5.72 7.41
CA GLY A 88 11.92 -6.50 8.59
C GLY A 88 10.58 -6.05 9.19
N PRO A 89 9.81 -6.97 9.81
CA PRO A 89 8.67 -6.58 10.59
C PRO A 89 9.08 -5.60 11.70
N VAL A 90 8.30 -4.54 11.89
CA VAL A 90 8.48 -3.56 12.95
C VAL A 90 7.51 -3.87 14.08
N GLU A 91 8.06 -4.07 15.28
CA GLU A 91 7.25 -4.20 16.48
C GLU A 91 6.89 -2.80 16.99
N PHE A 92 5.60 -2.44 16.87
CA PHE A 92 5.08 -1.22 17.47
C PHE A 92 4.40 -1.54 18.79
N HIS A 93 4.93 -1.00 19.89
CA HIS A 93 4.35 -1.15 21.22
C HIS A 93 3.53 0.09 21.56
N GLY A 94 2.21 0.03 21.32
CA GLY A 94 1.26 1.10 21.63
C GLY A 94 -0.04 0.96 20.83
N ASP A 95 -0.93 1.96 20.97
CA ASP A 95 -2.17 2.02 20.19
C ASP A 95 -1.92 2.57 18.78
N LEU A 96 -1.67 1.69 17.81
CA LEU A 96 -1.57 2.06 16.39
C LEU A 96 -2.82 2.80 15.89
N PHE A 97 -3.99 2.39 16.33
CA PHE A 97 -5.26 3.00 15.95
C PHE A 97 -5.46 4.40 16.52
N ALA A 98 -4.67 4.81 17.52
CA ALA A 98 -4.66 6.18 18.02
C ALA A 98 -3.81 7.11 17.15
N LEU A 99 -2.95 6.57 16.29
CA LEU A 99 -2.14 7.36 15.35
C LEU A 99 -2.96 7.80 14.13
N PRO A 100 -2.58 8.91 13.48
CA PRO A 100 -3.13 9.29 12.19
C PRO A 100 -2.87 8.16 11.19
N HIS A 101 -3.93 7.62 10.62
CA HIS A 101 -3.82 6.50 9.70
C HIS A 101 -4.83 6.58 8.58
N VAL A 102 -4.43 6.03 7.43
CA VAL A 102 -5.28 5.89 6.27
C VAL A 102 -5.33 4.41 5.90
N GLU A 103 -6.53 3.92 5.64
CA GLU A 103 -6.72 2.60 5.07
C GLU A 103 -7.19 2.72 3.63
N TRP A 104 -6.64 1.86 2.77
CA TRP A 104 -7.07 1.80 1.38
C TRP A 104 -6.93 0.37 0.85
N GLN A 105 -7.66 0.10 -0.22
CA GLN A 105 -7.66 -1.19 -0.87
C GLN A 105 -6.88 -1.09 -2.17
N LEU A 106 -5.95 -2.02 -2.37
CA LEU A 106 -5.22 -2.19 -3.61
C LEU A 106 -5.70 -3.46 -4.30
N ASP A 107 -5.86 -3.39 -5.62
CA ASP A 107 -6.14 -4.56 -6.44
C ASP A 107 -4.85 -5.38 -6.57
N GLU A 108 -4.86 -6.60 -6.03
CA GLU A 108 -3.77 -7.56 -6.20
C GLU A 108 -3.74 -7.99 -7.68
N PRO A 109 -2.62 -7.79 -8.38
CA PRO A 109 -2.49 -8.24 -9.76
C PRO A 109 -2.54 -9.76 -9.77
N LEU A 110 -3.63 -10.33 -10.32
CA LEU A 110 -3.76 -11.76 -10.50
C LEU A 110 -2.52 -12.30 -11.27
N PRO A 111 -1.95 -13.44 -10.86
CA PRO A 111 -0.90 -14.08 -11.65
C PRO A 111 -1.42 -14.27 -13.08
N ARG A 112 -0.64 -13.75 -14.03
CA ARG A 112 -0.99 -13.69 -15.47
C ARG A 112 -1.26 -15.07 -16.09
N GLU A 113 -0.98 -16.16 -15.38
CA GLU A 113 -1.26 -17.53 -15.78
C GLU A 113 -2.76 -17.87 -15.89
N LEU A 114 -3.66 -17.04 -15.34
CA LEU A 114 -5.11 -17.27 -15.45
C LEU A 114 -5.81 -16.40 -16.51
N THR A 115 -5.11 -15.41 -17.08
CA THR A 115 -5.69 -14.45 -18.04
C THR A 115 -5.44 -14.84 -19.50
N ASP A 116 -4.44 -15.69 -19.76
CA ASP A 116 -4.24 -16.27 -21.09
C ASP A 116 -5.08 -17.56 -21.16
N GLY A 117 -6.26 -17.45 -21.78
CA GLY A 117 -7.14 -18.58 -22.07
C GLY A 117 -6.55 -19.59 -23.07
N ARG A 118 -5.27 -19.96 -22.92
CA ARG A 118 -4.68 -21.07 -23.65
C ARG A 118 -4.86 -22.35 -22.84
N PRO A 119 -5.58 -23.35 -23.38
CA PRO A 119 -5.58 -24.67 -22.79
C PRO A 119 -4.14 -25.19 -22.73
N PRO A 120 -3.77 -25.95 -21.69
CA PRO A 120 -2.44 -26.54 -21.62
C PRO A 120 -2.24 -27.42 -22.85
N HIS A 121 -1.28 -27.05 -23.70
CA HIS A 121 -0.82 -27.89 -24.79
C HIS A 121 -0.07 -29.07 -24.17
N ILE A 122 -0.82 -30.14 -23.88
CA ILE A 122 -0.28 -31.48 -23.69
C ILE A 122 -0.03 -32.09 -25.07
N PHE A 123 1.20 -31.98 -25.59
CA PHE A 123 1.70 -32.82 -26.67
C PHE A 123 3.19 -33.10 -26.48
#